data_AF-A0A4Z2DZD3-F1
#
_entry.id   AF-A0A4Z2DZD3-F1
#
_cell.length_a   1.000
_cell.length_b   1.000
_cell.length_c   1.000
_cell.angle_alpha   90.00
_cell.angle_beta   90.00
_cell.angle_gamma   90.00
#
_symmetry.space_group_name_H-M   'P 1'
#
loop_
_entity.id
_entity.type
_entity.pdbx_description
1 polymer ?
#
loop_
_entity_poly.entity_id
_entity_poly.type
_entity_poly.pdbx_seq_one_letter_code
_entity_poly.pdbx_strand_id
1 'polypeptide(L)'
;MTSVERVVEYAELQSEAPWETDRQPPHDWPQAGSITFDRVNFSYSVNEPSVLKNLTVVFSSREKVIVFLPTCARSLVCTACDSG
;
A
#
# COMPACT_ATOMS: atom_id res chain seq x y z
N MET A 1 16.54 30.20 8.11
CA MET A 1 16.48 28.98 7.29
C MET A 1 16.60 29.39 5.84
N THR A 2 17.80 29.24 5.28
CA THR A 2 18.08 29.62 3.88
C THR A 2 17.63 28.50 2.94
N SER A 3 17.26 28.84 1.71
CA SER A 3 16.71 27.87 0.74
C SER A 3 17.66 26.70 0.44
N VAL A 4 18.97 26.91 0.61
CA VAL A 4 20.01 25.92 0.30
C VAL A 4 20.07 24.82 1.35
N GLU A 5 19.89 25.16 2.64
CA GLU A 5 19.93 24.20 3.76
C GLU A 5 18.84 23.12 3.62
N ARG A 6 17.63 23.49 3.18
CA ARG A 6 16.53 22.55 2.96
C ARG A 6 16.75 21.59 1.80
N VAL A 7 17.46 22.01 0.75
CA VAL A 7 17.77 21.14 -0.40
C VAL A 7 18.72 20.03 0.01
N VAL A 8 19.72 20.35 0.84
CA VAL A 8 20.66 19.36 1.39
C VAL A 8 19.92 18.40 2.32
N GLU A 9 19.05 18.93 3.19
CA GLU A 9 18.23 18.11 4.11
C GLU A 9 17.39 17.07 3.36
N TYR A 10 16.72 17.45 2.26
CA TYR A 10 15.93 16.50 1.48
C TYR A 10 16.80 15.49 0.70
N ALA A 11 18.01 15.87 0.30
CA ALA A 11 18.93 14.98 -0.42
C ALA A 11 19.51 13.87 0.47
N GLU A 12 19.60 14.10 1.79
CA GLU A 12 20.15 13.16 2.77
C GLU A 12 19.09 12.26 3.43
N LEU A 13 17.80 12.45 3.12
CA LEU A 13 16.73 11.58 3.62
C LEU A 13 16.92 10.13 3.17
N GLN A 14 16.46 9.20 4.01
CA GLN A 14 16.44 7.79 3.64
C GLN A 14 15.52 7.60 2.43
N SER A 15 16.09 7.08 1.35
CA SER A 15 15.35 6.75 0.14
C SER A 15 14.40 5.58 0.40
N GLU A 16 13.26 5.60 -0.28
CA GLU A 16 12.33 4.47 -0.30
C GLU A 16 12.94 3.28 -1.05
N ALA A 17 12.21 2.17 -1.11
CA ALA A 17 12.65 1.01 -1.87
C ALA A 17 12.95 1.39 -3.34
N PRO A 18 13.96 0.77 -3.97
CA PRO A 18 14.27 1.01 -5.37
C PRO A 18 13.05 0.82 -6.27
N TRP A 19 12.92 1.65 -7.29
CA TRP A 19 11.81 1.58 -8.25
C TRP A 19 11.74 0.22 -8.96
N GLU A 20 12.90 -0.35 -9.28
CA GLU A 20 13.01 -1.66 -9.91
C GLU A 20 13.64 -2.64 -8.93
N THR A 21 13.06 -3.83 -8.85
CA THR A 21 13.60 -4.95 -8.06
C THR A 21 14.02 -6.05 -9.03
N ASP A 22 15.09 -6.78 -8.69
CA ASP A 22 15.59 -7.93 -9.48
C ASP A 22 14.51 -9.00 -9.73
N ARG A 23 13.46 -9.02 -8.90
CA ARG A 23 12.31 -9.91 -9.01
C ARG A 23 11.14 -9.14 -9.60
N GLN A 24 11.04 -9.16 -10.92
CA GLN A 24 9.85 -8.67 -11.60
C GLN A 24 8.77 -9.76 -11.62
N PRO A 25 7.49 -9.39 -11.46
CA PRO A 25 6.41 -10.33 -11.66
C PRO A 25 6.38 -10.80 -13.12
N PRO A 26 5.88 -12.01 -13.40
CA PRO A 26 5.70 -12.51 -14.76
C PRO A 26 4.85 -11.55 -15.62
N HIS A 27 5.02 -11.61 -16.94
CA HIS A 27 4.22 -10.80 -17.88
C HIS A 27 2.70 -10.99 -17.70
N ASP A 28 2.29 -12.21 -17.36
CA ASP A 28 0.87 -12.55 -17.20
C ASP A 28 0.35 -12.30 -15.77
N TRP A 29 1.13 -11.64 -14.92
CA TRP A 29 0.70 -11.24 -13.58
C TRP A 29 -0.11 -9.94 -13.64
N PRO A 30 -1.27 -9.85 -12.96
CA PRO A 30 -1.93 -10.89 -12.16
C PRO A 30 -2.84 -11.80 -13.02
N GLN A 31 -2.65 -13.13 -12.93
CA GLN A 31 -3.50 -14.09 -13.66
C GLN A 31 -4.91 -14.20 -13.10
N ALA A 32 -5.04 -14.06 -11.78
CA ALA A 32 -6.31 -14.00 -11.07
C ALA A 32 -6.29 -12.76 -10.18
N GLY A 33 -7.28 -11.88 -10.33
CA GLY A 33 -7.43 -10.67 -9.50
C GLY A 33 -7.83 -10.94 -8.04
N SER A 34 -7.40 -12.06 -7.45
CA SER A 34 -7.65 -12.38 -6.04
C SER A 34 -6.55 -11.78 -5.16
N ILE A 35 -6.94 -11.13 -4.07
CA ILE A 35 -6.01 -10.50 -3.12
C ILE A 35 -6.29 -11.09 -1.73
N THR A 36 -5.27 -11.66 -1.11
CA THR A 36 -5.37 -12.22 0.25
C THR A 36 -4.49 -11.43 1.20
N PHE A 37 -5.10 -10.89 2.24
CA PHE A 37 -4.42 -10.35 3.40
C PHE A 37 -4.39 -11.44 4.47
N ASP A 38 -3.21 -11.83 4.94
CA ASP A 38 -3.02 -12.81 6.02
C ASP A 38 -2.32 -12.14 7.21
N ARG A 39 -3.03 -12.00 8.32
CA ARG A 39 -2.55 -11.41 9.60
C ARG A 39 -1.75 -10.12 9.42
N VAL A 40 -2.21 -9.23 8.56
CA VAL A 40 -1.50 -8.00 8.25
C VAL A 40 -1.59 -7.04 9.44
N ASN A 41 -0.44 -6.47 9.81
CA ASN A 41 -0.31 -5.44 10.83
C ASN A 41 0.36 -4.21 10.22
N PHE A 42 -0.10 -3.01 10.59
CA PHE A 42 0.45 -1.76 10.08
C PHE A 42 0.58 -0.73 11.21
N SER A 43 1.73 -0.07 11.29
CA SER A 43 2.00 1.06 12.19
C SER A 43 2.70 2.18 11.41
N TYR A 44 2.47 3.44 11.80
CA TYR A 44 3.14 4.60 11.20
C TYR A 44 4.60 4.75 11.63
N SER A 45 4.94 4.19 12.79
CA SER A 45 6.29 4.17 13.34
C SER A 45 6.59 2.82 13.98
N VAL A 46 7.86 2.47 14.08
CA VAL A 46 8.34 1.23 14.69
C VAL A 46 7.99 1.16 16.19
N ASN A 47 7.92 2.32 16.84
CA ASN A 47 7.66 2.43 18.28
C ASN A 47 6.18 2.66 18.62
N GLU A 48 5.33 2.83 17.61
CA GLU A 48 3.91 3.12 17.80
C GLU A 48 3.07 1.84 17.76
N PRO A 49 1.94 1.81 18.50
CA PRO A 49 1.02 0.69 18.43
C PRO A 49 0.46 0.52 17.01
N SER A 50 0.32 -0.73 16.56
CA SER A 50 -0.27 -1.01 15.25
C SER A 50 -1.71 -0.48 15.15
N VAL A 51 -1.96 0.28 14.09
CA VAL A 51 -3.28 0.85 13.77
C VAL A 51 -4.16 -0.21 13.11
N LEU A 52 -3.61 -0.98 12.18
CA LEU A 52 -4.24 -2.21 11.69
C LEU A 52 -3.63 -3.39 12.45
N LYS A 53 -4.50 -4.19 13.08
CA LYS A 53 -4.10 -5.36 13.88
C LYS A 53 -4.74 -6.61 13.31
N ASN A 54 -3.89 -7.56 12.92
CA ASN A 54 -4.27 -8.91 12.51
C ASN A 54 -5.41 -8.93 11.46
N LEU A 55 -5.26 -8.13 10.40
CA LEU A 55 -6.24 -8.10 9.32
C LEU A 55 -6.09 -9.33 8.43
N THR A 56 -7.11 -10.19 8.44
CA THR A 56 -7.18 -11.39 7.61
C THR A 56 -8.44 -11.32 6.75
N VAL A 57 -8.28 -11.03 5.45
CA VAL A 57 -9.38 -10.83 4.50
C VAL A 57 -8.97 -11.38 3.14
N VAL A 58 -9.91 -12.04 2.47
CA VAL A 58 -9.72 -12.55 1.10
C VAL A 58 -10.68 -11.80 0.19
N PHE A 59 -10.14 -11.17 -0.85
CA PHE A 59 -10.89 -10.56 -1.94
C PHE A 59 -10.84 -11.46 -3.14
N SER A 60 -12.01 -11.87 -3.63
CA SER A 60 -12.10 -12.71 -4.82
C SER A 60 -11.96 -11.87 -6.10
N SER A 61 -11.58 -12.53 -7.19
CA SER A 61 -11.57 -11.87 -8.50
C SER A 61 -12.96 -11.29 -8.84
N ARG A 62 -12.98 -10.09 -9.42
CA ARG A 62 -14.20 -9.34 -9.82
C ARG A 62 -15.10 -8.89 -8.67
N GLU A 63 -14.61 -8.93 -7.44
CA GLU A 63 -15.31 -8.39 -6.29
C GLU A 63 -15.08 -6.88 -6.18
N LYS A 64 -16.17 -6.12 -6.01
CA LYS A 64 -16.11 -4.68 -5.74
C LYS A 64 -16.21 -4.47 -4.25
N VAL A 65 -15.11 -4.01 -3.63
CA VAL A 65 -15.07 -3.72 -2.20
C VAL A 65 -14.97 -2.22 -1.97
N ILE A 66 -15.75 -1.76 -0.99
CA ILE A 66 -15.77 -0.36 -0.56
C ILE A 66 -15.18 -0.32 0.84
N VAL A 67 -14.10 0.45 1.00
CA VAL A 67 -13.53 0.71 2.31
C VAL A 67 -14.20 1.96 2.88
N PHE A 68 -14.83 1.81 4.05
CA PHE A 68 -15.44 2.92 4.77
C PHE A 68 -14.65 3.23 6.04
N LEU A 69 -14.32 4.51 6.25
CA LEU A 69 -13.72 4.99 7.48
C LEU A 69 -14.68 5.99 8.15
N PRO A 70 -14.93 5.87 9.47
CA PRO A 70 -15.90 6.71 10.17
C PRO A 70 -15.53 8.20 10.24
N THR A 71 -14.28 8.56 9.97
CA THR A 71 -13.73 9.92 10.15
C THR A 71 -13.57 10.72 8.85
N CYS A 72 -13.68 10.10 7.67
CA CYS A 72 -13.50 10.80 6.40
C CYS A 72 -14.59 10.35 5.42
N ALA A 73 -15.47 11.28 5.02
CA ALA A 73 -16.62 11.04 4.13
C ALA A 73 -16.23 10.77 2.66
N ARG A 74 -15.05 10.18 2.42
CA ARG A 74 -14.57 9.80 1.10
C ARG A 74 -14.35 8.29 1.09
N SER A 75 -15.27 7.57 0.46
CA SER A 75 -15.10 6.13 0.23
C SER A 75 -13.96 5.89 -0.76
N LEU A 76 -13.10 4.91 -0.45
CA LEU A 76 -12.12 4.39 -1.41
C LEU A 76 -12.75 3.17 -2.09
N VAL A 77 -12.77 3.18 -3.43
CA VAL A 77 -13.22 2.04 -4.24
C VAL A 77 -11.99 1.28 -4.70
N CYS A 78 -11.84 0.05 -4.20
CA CYS A 78 -10.85 -0.87 -4.71
C CYS A 78 -11.52 -1.75 -5.76
N THR A 79 -11.18 -1.56 -7.02
CA THR A 79 -11.56 -2.48 -8.10
C THR A 79 -10.45 -3.51 -8.25
N ALA A 80 -10.73 -4.77 -7.95
CA ALA A 80 -9.83 -5.86 -8.32
C ALA A 80 -9.70 -5.87 -9.85
N CYS A 81 -8.50 -5.60 -10.38
CA CYS A 81 -8.25 -5.44 -11.81
C CYS A 81 -8.67 -6.69 -12.60
N ASP A 82 -9.45 -6.48 -13.67
CA ASP A 82 -9.73 -7.43 -14.74
C ASP A 82 -9.01 -6.84 -15.98
N SER A 83 -7.88 -7.42 -16.36
CA SER A 83 -7.24 -7.14 -17.64
C SER A 83 -7.89 -8.01 -18.70
N GLY A 84 -8.92 -7.46 -19.34
CA GLY A 84 -9.41 -7.89 -20.65
C GLY A 84 -8.85 -6.99 -21.74
#